data_AF-A0A444RJ41-F1
#
_entry.id   AF-A0A444RJ41-F1
#
_cell.length_a   1.000
_cell.length_b   1.000
_cell.length_c   1.000
_cell.angle_alpha   90.00
_cell.angle_beta   90.00
_cell.angle_gamma   90.00
#
_symmetry.space_group_name_H-M   'P 1'
#
loop_
_entity.id
_entity.type
_entity.pdbx_description
1 polymer ?
#
loop_
_entity_poly.entity_id
_entity_poly.type
_entity_poly.pdbx_seq_one_letter_code
_entity_poly.pdbx_strand_id
1 'polypeptide(L)'
;MARLTRSQAAAGQNTAKPVPAAPPPKTRKRQSDTSDEDSPPAKRHAAASKPSTKTTKPKPAPKVKAKPEPKAAPPAKPVKKSGAASKKTAPPRKSVDELRALRDAYDDVPDVNPERPARDPPDAPMFWLMKSEPDVRIEDGYEIKFSIDDLGERKMPEGWDGIRNYVARNNLRQMKKGDKAFFYHSNCKEPGVVGLMTVVKESSPDWNACINDNPYYDASAPHDGSKWSLVHVKIEHKFPAIVPLRLIKELPGDSPLKDMQLLKQSRLSVNKVTQTEFDEVIRIAKSLTTDEDWERTVAETKKLVNYSA
;
A
#
# COMPACT_ATOMS: atom_id res chain seq x y z
N MET A 1 -61.09 -40.05 3.99
CA MET A 1 -60.94 -38.78 4.73
C MET A 1 -60.16 -37.84 3.80
N ALA A 2 -60.83 -37.17 2.85
CA ALA A 2 -61.30 -35.77 2.93
C ALA A 2 -60.11 -34.79 3.03
N ARG A 3 -59.87 -33.81 2.14
CA ARG A 3 -60.69 -33.16 1.10
C ARG A 3 -59.78 -32.47 0.05
N LEU A 4 -60.34 -32.34 -1.15
CA LEU A 4 -60.08 -31.33 -2.20
C LEU A 4 -59.97 -29.90 -1.61
N THR A 5 -59.25 -28.93 -2.21
CA THR A 5 -59.71 -28.19 -3.40
C THR A 5 -58.60 -27.47 -4.18
N ARG A 6 -58.78 -27.56 -5.50
CA ARG A 6 -58.17 -26.83 -6.61
C ARG A 6 -58.82 -25.44 -6.72
N SER A 7 -58.08 -24.40 -7.10
CA SER A 7 -58.66 -23.21 -7.76
C SER A 7 -57.74 -22.74 -8.88
N GLN A 8 -58.38 -22.41 -10.00
CA GLN A 8 -57.83 -22.07 -11.30
C GLN A 8 -57.46 -20.59 -11.44
N ALA A 9 -56.51 -20.38 -12.35
CA ALA A 9 -56.28 -19.29 -13.30
C ALA A 9 -57.19 -18.04 -13.31
N ALA A 10 -56.53 -16.89 -13.45
CA ALA A 10 -57.01 -15.80 -14.30
C ALA A 10 -55.81 -15.19 -15.07
N ALA A 11 -55.87 -15.33 -16.39
CA ALA A 11 -55.01 -14.64 -17.34
C ALA A 11 -55.49 -13.19 -17.49
N GLY A 12 -54.61 -12.23 -17.23
CA GLY A 12 -54.79 -10.83 -17.58
C GLY A 12 -53.73 -10.42 -18.59
N GLN A 13 -54.11 -10.36 -19.86
CA GLN A 13 -53.33 -9.70 -20.91
C GLN A 13 -53.31 -8.20 -20.59
N ASN A 14 -52.12 -7.58 -20.54
CA ASN A 14 -52.02 -6.13 -20.64
C ASN A 14 -51.09 -5.76 -21.78
N THR A 15 -51.68 -5.06 -22.73
CA THR A 15 -51.16 -4.60 -24.00
C THR A 15 -50.11 -3.49 -23.84
N ALA A 16 -49.13 -3.50 -24.74
CA ALA A 16 -48.00 -2.60 -24.81
C ALA A 16 -48.36 -1.09 -24.84
N LYS A 17 -47.50 -0.27 -24.21
CA LYS A 17 -47.06 1.02 -24.78
C LYS A 17 -45.55 1.20 -24.58
N PRO A 18 -44.77 1.43 -25.64
CA PRO A 18 -43.32 1.66 -25.54
C PRO A 18 -43.01 3.08 -25.07
N VAL A 19 -42.00 3.20 -24.21
CA VAL A 19 -41.41 4.47 -23.76
C VAL A 19 -40.54 5.03 -24.91
N PRO A 20 -40.63 6.34 -25.23
CA PRO A 20 -39.94 6.91 -26.38
C PRO A 20 -38.43 7.03 -26.18
N ALA A 21 -37.68 6.57 -27.18
CA ALA A 21 -36.24 6.73 -27.31
C ALA A 21 -35.86 8.21 -27.51
N ALA A 22 -34.80 8.63 -26.82
CA ALA A 22 -34.20 9.96 -26.98
C ALA A 22 -33.56 10.11 -28.37
N PRO A 23 -33.67 11.30 -29.01
CA PRO A 23 -33.13 11.52 -30.35
C PRO A 23 -31.59 11.67 -30.34
N PRO A 24 -30.90 11.18 -31.38
CA PRO A 24 -29.45 11.23 -31.47
C PRO A 24 -28.92 12.65 -31.76
N PRO A 25 -27.70 12.99 -31.33
CA PRO A 25 -27.08 14.26 -31.71
C PRO A 25 -26.70 14.25 -33.20
N LYS A 26 -27.08 15.34 -33.88
CA LYS A 26 -26.88 15.56 -35.31
C LYS A 26 -25.38 15.68 -35.65
N THR A 27 -24.88 14.74 -36.43
CA THR A 27 -23.64 14.89 -37.22
C THR A 27 -23.82 15.95 -38.31
N ARG A 28 -22.95 16.95 -38.35
CA ARG A 28 -22.79 17.86 -39.49
C ARG A 28 -21.53 17.43 -40.26
N LYS A 29 -21.70 17.00 -41.51
CA LYS A 29 -20.62 16.75 -42.48
C LYS A 29 -20.65 17.83 -43.57
N ARG A 30 -19.48 18.00 -44.19
CA ARG A 30 -19.14 18.75 -45.44
C ARG A 30 -19.02 20.27 -45.28
N GLN A 31 -18.01 20.94 -45.86
CA GLN A 31 -17.22 20.65 -47.06
C GLN A 31 -15.74 21.05 -46.92
N SER A 32 -14.90 20.25 -47.57
CA SER A 32 -13.57 20.59 -48.07
C SER A 32 -13.66 21.58 -49.23
N ASP A 33 -12.71 22.52 -49.31
CA ASP A 33 -12.17 22.95 -50.60
C ASP A 33 -10.66 23.23 -50.47
N THR A 34 -9.96 22.94 -51.55
CA THR A 34 -8.52 22.74 -51.69
C THR A 34 -7.85 23.88 -52.46
N SER A 35 -6.51 23.97 -52.35
CA SER A 35 -5.53 24.51 -53.35
C SER A 35 -5.56 26.02 -53.65
N ASP A 36 -4.49 26.76 -53.94
CA ASP A 36 -3.03 26.56 -54.06
C ASP A 36 -2.40 27.98 -54.27
N GLU A 37 -1.07 28.06 -54.39
CA GLU A 37 -0.21 29.17 -54.86
C GLU A 37 0.27 30.20 -53.79
N ASP A 38 1.55 30.59 -53.66
CA ASP A 38 2.75 30.37 -54.47
C ASP A 38 4.04 30.64 -53.65
N SER A 39 4.99 29.71 -53.77
CA SER A 39 6.47 29.82 -53.88
C SER A 39 7.45 30.51 -52.89
N PRO A 40 8.74 30.04 -52.89
CA PRO A 40 9.73 30.14 -51.79
C PRO A 40 10.97 30.99 -52.28
N PRO A 41 12.28 30.86 -51.88
CA PRO A 41 13.00 29.78 -51.16
C PRO A 41 14.20 30.11 -50.22
N ALA A 42 14.79 29.02 -49.70
CA ALA A 42 16.23 28.80 -49.38
C ALA A 42 16.84 29.50 -48.13
N LYS A 43 17.81 28.96 -47.37
CA LYS A 43 18.71 27.79 -47.46
C LYS A 43 19.33 27.51 -46.05
N ARG A 44 19.92 26.32 -45.96
CA ARG A 44 20.63 25.60 -44.87
C ARG A 44 21.78 26.30 -44.12
N HIS A 45 22.19 25.61 -43.02
CA HIS A 45 23.53 25.46 -42.37
C HIS A 45 23.64 26.12 -40.98
N ALA A 46 23.72 25.37 -39.87
CA ALA A 46 24.83 24.57 -39.30
C ALA A 46 25.71 25.34 -38.28
N ALA A 47 25.76 24.78 -37.05
CA ALA A 47 26.87 24.74 -36.09
C ALA A 47 27.38 25.99 -35.29
N ALA A 48 27.64 25.70 -33.99
CA ALA A 48 28.79 26.12 -33.16
C ALA A 48 28.78 27.43 -32.32
N SER A 49 28.56 27.26 -31.00
CA SER A 49 29.39 27.62 -29.82
C SER A 49 30.15 28.96 -29.62
N LYS A 50 29.80 29.64 -28.49
CA LYS A 50 30.61 30.40 -27.47
C LYS A 50 31.25 31.77 -27.87
N PRO A 51 31.85 32.57 -26.93
CA PRO A 51 31.34 33.26 -25.71
C PRO A 51 31.84 34.76 -25.58
N SER A 52 31.34 35.60 -24.65
CA SER A 52 31.99 36.88 -24.19
C SER A 52 31.36 37.44 -22.89
N THR A 53 32.06 37.53 -21.74
CA THR A 53 32.88 38.62 -21.13
C THR A 53 32.20 40.01 -21.01
N LYS A 54 31.78 40.48 -19.83
CA LYS A 54 32.47 41.16 -18.69
C LYS A 54 32.90 42.63 -18.93
N THR A 55 32.34 43.56 -18.15
CA THR A 55 32.97 44.86 -17.80
C THR A 55 32.55 45.37 -16.41
N THR A 56 33.56 45.76 -15.62
CA THR A 56 33.62 46.32 -14.24
C THR A 56 33.62 47.86 -14.23
N LYS A 57 33.22 48.60 -13.17
CA LYS A 57 33.98 49.14 -11.98
C LYS A 57 33.17 50.39 -11.43
N PRO A 58 33.50 51.13 -10.32
CA PRO A 58 34.64 51.08 -9.39
C PRO A 58 34.34 51.24 -7.87
N LYS A 59 35.43 51.25 -7.08
CA LYS A 59 35.56 51.37 -5.61
C LYS A 59 36.43 52.61 -5.29
N PRO A 60 36.35 53.23 -4.09
CA PRO A 60 37.48 53.99 -3.53
C PRO A 60 37.94 53.49 -2.13
N ALA A 61 39.16 53.88 -1.76
CA ALA A 61 39.87 53.71 -0.46
C ALA A 61 40.77 54.97 -0.25
N PRO A 62 41.63 55.16 0.78
CA PRO A 62 41.77 54.60 2.14
C PRO A 62 42.02 55.69 3.25
N LYS A 63 42.07 55.33 4.55
CA LYS A 63 42.79 56.09 5.62
C LYS A 63 43.42 55.14 6.66
N VAL A 64 44.54 55.58 7.26
CA VAL A 64 45.59 54.79 7.94
C VAL A 64 45.67 55.06 9.47
N LYS A 65 45.82 53.96 10.24
CA LYS A 65 46.49 53.64 11.55
C LYS A 65 46.37 54.54 12.80
N ALA A 66 46.11 53.86 13.94
CA ALA A 66 46.93 53.87 15.16
C ALA A 66 46.76 52.54 15.94
N LYS A 67 47.85 52.01 16.53
CA LYS A 67 47.93 50.80 17.41
C LYS A 67 47.88 51.24 18.89
N PRO A 68 47.34 50.44 19.83
CA PRO A 68 48.23 49.80 20.81
C PRO A 68 47.84 48.35 21.18
N GLU A 69 48.78 47.67 21.86
CA GLU A 69 48.86 46.24 22.21
C GLU A 69 48.04 45.86 23.48
N PRO A 70 48.23 44.67 24.10
CA PRO A 70 47.72 43.36 23.69
C PRO A 70 46.72 42.82 24.74
N LYS A 71 45.65 42.14 24.33
CA LYS A 71 44.76 41.44 25.27
C LYS A 71 44.66 39.94 24.97
N ALA A 72 45.14 39.20 25.98
CA ALA A 72 44.84 37.83 26.42
C ALA A 72 44.19 36.86 25.42
N ALA A 73 44.86 35.72 25.24
CA ALA A 73 44.35 34.54 24.55
C ALA A 73 43.01 34.06 25.16
N PRO A 74 42.00 33.71 24.34
CA PRO A 74 40.83 33.00 24.81
C PRO A 74 41.18 31.53 25.16
N PRO A 75 40.51 30.94 26.15
CA PRO A 75 40.93 29.69 26.78
C PRO A 75 40.78 28.49 25.84
N ALA A 76 41.61 27.48 26.11
CA ALA A 76 41.64 26.20 25.41
C ALA A 76 40.24 25.55 25.35
N LYS A 77 39.90 25.02 24.17
CA LYS A 77 38.71 24.18 23.94
C LYS A 77 38.71 23.03 24.95
N PRO A 78 37.59 22.71 25.61
CA PRO A 78 37.50 21.51 26.41
C PRO A 78 37.66 20.31 25.48
N VAL A 79 38.65 19.48 25.79
CA VAL A 79 38.86 18.17 25.18
C VAL A 79 37.55 17.40 25.35
N LYS A 80 36.84 17.15 24.24
CA LYS A 80 35.76 16.17 24.21
C LYS A 80 36.39 14.84 24.62
N LYS A 81 36.14 14.40 25.86
CA LYS A 81 36.25 12.99 26.22
C LYS A 81 35.39 12.26 25.19
N SER A 82 36.03 11.45 24.36
CA SER A 82 35.38 10.45 23.55
C SER A 82 34.51 9.63 24.49
N GLY A 83 33.20 9.88 24.45
CA GLY A 83 32.24 8.99 25.08
C GLY A 83 32.46 7.63 24.45
N ALA A 84 32.95 6.69 25.24
CA ALA A 84 33.00 5.30 24.83
C ALA A 84 31.61 4.95 24.31
N ALA A 85 31.53 4.56 23.02
CA ALA A 85 30.35 3.95 22.49
C ALA A 85 30.05 2.77 23.41
N SER A 86 29.02 2.92 24.25
CA SER A 86 28.48 1.81 25.01
C SER A 86 28.02 0.83 23.93
N LYS A 87 28.77 -0.28 23.77
CA LYS A 87 28.27 -1.44 23.04
C LYS A 87 26.91 -1.69 23.66
N LYS A 88 25.83 -1.40 22.94
CA LYS A 88 24.48 -1.81 23.35
C LYS A 88 24.58 -3.32 23.42
N THR A 89 24.77 -3.86 24.62
CA THR A 89 24.61 -5.28 24.86
C THR A 89 23.22 -5.61 24.40
N ALA A 90 23.09 -6.56 23.46
CA ALA A 90 21.80 -7.03 23.02
C ALA A 90 20.96 -7.35 24.27
N PRO A 91 19.67 -6.96 24.31
CA PRO A 91 18.81 -7.27 25.44
C PRO A 91 18.87 -8.78 25.73
N PRO A 92 18.81 -9.21 27.01
CA PRO A 92 18.89 -10.62 27.35
C PRO A 92 17.74 -11.39 26.67
N ARG A 93 18.07 -12.56 26.09
CA ARG A 93 17.07 -13.48 25.51
C ARG A 93 15.99 -13.80 26.52
N LYS A 94 14.74 -13.76 26.05
CA LYS A 94 13.61 -14.23 26.85
C LYS A 94 13.83 -15.68 27.27
N SER A 95 13.45 -15.98 28.50
CA SER A 95 13.43 -17.34 29.03
C SER A 95 12.38 -18.19 28.31
N VAL A 96 12.54 -19.50 28.40
CA VAL A 96 11.58 -20.47 27.85
C VAL A 96 10.18 -20.25 28.44
N ASP A 97 10.09 -19.93 29.73
CA ASP A 97 8.82 -19.67 30.41
C ASP A 97 8.15 -18.38 29.92
N GLU A 98 8.93 -17.32 29.66
CA GLU A 98 8.41 -16.10 29.04
C GLU A 98 7.90 -16.35 27.62
N LEU A 99 8.62 -17.15 26.82
CA LEU A 99 8.18 -17.51 25.47
C LEU A 99 6.91 -18.39 25.50
N ARG A 100 6.80 -19.31 26.47
CA ARG A 100 5.59 -20.11 26.69
C ARG A 100 4.41 -19.21 27.07
N ALA A 101 4.58 -18.29 28.02
CA ALA A 101 3.53 -17.37 28.41
C ALA A 101 3.04 -16.49 27.24
N LEU A 102 3.93 -16.06 26.34
CA LEU A 102 3.54 -15.33 25.12
C LEU A 102 2.75 -16.21 24.14
N ARG A 103 3.10 -17.51 24.04
CA ARG A 103 2.35 -18.47 23.22
C ARG A 103 0.96 -18.68 23.79
N ASP A 104 0.85 -18.94 25.08
CA ASP A 104 -0.43 -19.16 25.75
C ASP A 104 -1.34 -17.92 25.59
N ALA A 105 -0.78 -16.71 25.77
CA ALA A 105 -1.50 -15.46 25.55
C ALA A 105 -2.00 -15.28 24.10
N TYR A 106 -1.27 -15.80 23.11
CA TYR A 106 -1.66 -15.75 21.70
C TYR A 106 -2.80 -16.72 21.39
N ASP A 107 -2.79 -17.91 21.99
CA ASP A 107 -3.81 -18.93 21.78
C ASP A 107 -5.16 -18.52 22.42
N ASP A 108 -5.13 -17.73 23.49
CA ASP A 108 -6.33 -17.18 24.16
C ASP A 108 -7.01 -16.02 23.41
N VAL A 109 -6.39 -15.48 22.35
CA VAL A 109 -6.95 -14.33 21.62
C VAL A 109 -8.19 -14.76 20.82
N PRO A 110 -9.35 -14.10 21.01
CA PRO A 110 -10.55 -14.38 20.23
C PRO A 110 -10.40 -13.98 18.75
N ASP A 111 -11.12 -14.66 17.86
CA ASP A 111 -11.14 -14.34 16.43
C ASP A 111 -11.70 -12.94 16.10
N VAL A 112 -12.59 -12.45 16.97
CA VAL A 112 -13.24 -11.14 16.86
C VAL A 112 -12.72 -10.25 17.97
N ASN A 113 -12.31 -9.03 17.62
CA ASN A 113 -11.80 -8.08 18.59
C ASN A 113 -12.98 -7.47 19.38
N PRO A 114 -13.05 -7.66 20.71
CA PRO A 114 -14.12 -7.09 21.54
C PRO A 114 -14.09 -5.56 21.55
N GLU A 115 -12.94 -4.95 21.28
CA GLU A 115 -12.73 -3.50 21.22
C GLU A 115 -12.81 -2.94 19.80
N ARG A 116 -13.32 -3.72 18.82
CA ARG A 116 -13.36 -3.28 17.42
C ARG A 116 -14.20 -1.99 17.28
N PRO A 117 -13.75 -1.02 16.47
CA PRO A 117 -14.54 0.17 16.21
C PRO A 117 -15.90 -0.15 15.58
N ALA A 118 -16.92 0.60 15.99
CA ALA A 118 -18.22 0.56 15.33
C ALA A 118 -18.09 0.99 13.85
N ARG A 119 -18.91 0.38 12.99
CA ARG A 119 -19.07 0.78 11.58
C ARG A 119 -20.53 1.10 11.33
N ASP A 120 -20.79 1.95 10.35
CA ASP A 120 -22.12 2.23 9.86
C ASP A 120 -22.16 2.07 8.33
N PRO A 121 -22.89 1.06 7.79
CA PRO A 121 -23.52 -0.03 8.53
C PRO A 121 -22.50 -0.94 9.25
N PRO A 122 -22.89 -1.68 10.30
CA PRO A 122 -21.98 -2.52 11.11
C PRO A 122 -21.13 -3.50 10.28
N ASP A 123 -21.70 -4.02 9.20
CA ASP A 123 -21.11 -5.01 8.31
C ASP A 123 -20.69 -4.41 6.96
N ALA A 124 -20.51 -3.08 6.90
CA ALA A 124 -19.99 -2.42 5.72
C ALA A 124 -18.63 -3.04 5.33
N PRO A 125 -18.47 -3.51 4.07
CA PRO A 125 -17.19 -4.03 3.60
C PRO A 125 -16.18 -2.90 3.59
N MET A 126 -14.99 -3.16 4.15
CA MET A 126 -13.85 -2.27 4.07
C MET A 126 -12.75 -2.93 3.24
N PHE A 127 -12.05 -2.12 2.46
CA PHE A 127 -10.97 -2.57 1.61
C PHE A 127 -9.65 -1.97 2.08
N TRP A 128 -8.60 -2.77 1.90
CA TRP A 128 -7.28 -2.43 2.39
C TRP A 128 -6.21 -2.75 1.35
N LEU A 129 -5.01 -2.23 1.57
CA LEU A 129 -3.81 -2.63 0.85
C LEU A 129 -2.68 -2.80 1.86
N MET A 130 -2.04 -3.97 1.84
CA MET A 130 -1.01 -4.36 2.80
C MET A 130 0.25 -4.74 2.03
N LYS A 131 1.35 -4.07 2.38
CA LYS A 131 2.63 -4.21 1.70
C LYS A 131 3.47 -5.32 2.34
N SER A 132 4.09 -6.14 1.51
CA SER A 132 5.11 -7.11 1.90
C SER A 132 6.26 -7.11 0.89
N GLU A 133 7.42 -7.64 1.26
CA GLU A 133 8.61 -7.70 0.40
C GLU A 133 8.79 -9.13 -0.13
N PRO A 134 8.72 -9.37 -1.45
CA PRO A 134 8.83 -10.71 -2.01
C PRO A 134 10.29 -11.19 -2.15
N ASP A 135 11.24 -10.26 -2.23
CA ASP A 135 12.67 -10.52 -2.37
C ASP A 135 13.34 -10.52 -0.98
N VAL A 136 14.41 -11.31 -0.84
CA VAL A 136 15.18 -11.39 0.41
C VAL A 136 15.83 -10.05 0.72
N ARG A 137 15.53 -9.51 1.91
CA ARG A 137 16.25 -8.38 2.51
C ARG A 137 16.74 -8.75 3.90
N ILE A 138 17.96 -8.36 4.22
CA ILE A 138 18.49 -8.50 5.59
C ILE A 138 18.22 -7.21 6.37
N GLU A 139 17.55 -7.31 7.51
CA GLU A 139 17.34 -6.23 8.47
C GLU A 139 17.83 -6.69 9.85
N ASP A 140 18.79 -5.97 10.42
CA ASP A 140 19.39 -6.28 11.71
C ASP A 140 19.89 -7.74 11.87
N GLY A 141 20.31 -8.34 10.74
CA GLY A 141 20.80 -9.73 10.70
C GLY A 141 19.72 -10.79 10.46
N TYR A 142 18.47 -10.38 10.33
CA TYR A 142 17.34 -11.26 10.03
C TYR A 142 16.91 -11.13 8.57
N GLU A 143 16.57 -12.27 7.98
CA GLU A 143 15.96 -12.31 6.65
C GLU A 143 14.48 -11.93 6.73
N ILE A 144 14.09 -10.93 5.94
CA ILE A 144 12.71 -10.50 5.73
C ILE A 144 12.38 -10.80 4.27
N LYS A 145 11.47 -11.75 4.08
CA LYS A 145 10.92 -12.14 2.78
C LYS A 145 9.54 -12.77 3.01
N PHE A 146 8.53 -12.23 2.34
CA PHE A 146 7.20 -12.81 2.35
C PHE A 146 6.38 -12.40 1.11
N SER A 147 6.22 -13.33 0.17
CA SER A 147 5.46 -13.18 -1.06
C SER A 147 4.03 -13.71 -0.94
N ILE A 148 3.22 -13.52 -1.98
CA ILE A 148 1.84 -14.04 -2.00
C ILE A 148 1.83 -15.58 -2.12
N ASP A 149 2.88 -16.15 -2.72
CA ASP A 149 3.06 -17.60 -2.80
C ASP A 149 3.38 -18.18 -1.43
N ASP A 150 4.26 -17.52 -0.66
CA ASP A 150 4.56 -17.89 0.72
C ASP A 150 3.26 -17.85 1.58
N LEU A 151 2.38 -16.86 1.35
CA LEU A 151 1.05 -16.80 2.00
C LEU A 151 0.17 -17.98 1.64
N GLY A 152 0.14 -18.40 0.37
CA GLY A 152 -0.66 -19.52 -0.12
C GLY A 152 -0.25 -20.88 0.47
N GLU A 153 1.03 -21.02 0.82
CA GLU A 153 1.59 -22.25 1.40
C GLU A 153 1.42 -22.35 2.92
N ARG A 154 0.96 -21.28 3.60
CA ARG A 154 0.75 -21.32 5.05
C ARG A 154 -0.33 -22.34 5.44
N LYS A 155 -0.06 -23.10 6.50
CA LYS A 155 -0.99 -24.13 7.00
C LYS A 155 -2.11 -23.55 7.86
N MET A 156 -1.91 -22.37 8.40
CA MET A 156 -2.82 -21.64 9.29
C MET A 156 -2.92 -20.20 8.79
N PRO A 157 -3.98 -19.46 9.19
CA PRO A 157 -4.05 -18.02 8.95
C PRO A 157 -2.74 -17.32 9.31
N GLU A 158 -2.22 -16.51 8.39
CA GLU A 158 -0.95 -15.82 8.60
C GLU A 158 -1.19 -14.57 9.43
N GLY A 159 -0.46 -14.43 10.55
CA GLY A 159 -0.43 -13.18 11.31
C GLY A 159 0.35 -12.12 10.54
N TRP A 160 -0.28 -11.00 10.22
CA TRP A 160 0.36 -9.88 9.52
C TRP A 160 1.12 -8.99 10.51
N ASP A 161 2.25 -9.50 10.97
CA ASP A 161 3.07 -8.92 12.02
C ASP A 161 4.02 -7.80 11.54
N GLY A 162 4.92 -7.35 12.42
CA GLY A 162 6.00 -6.43 12.06
C GLY A 162 5.57 -4.99 11.80
N ILE A 163 4.29 -4.65 12.01
CA ILE A 163 3.79 -3.29 11.82
C ILE A 163 4.27 -2.39 12.97
N ARG A 164 5.18 -1.47 12.66
CA ARG A 164 5.79 -0.50 13.61
C ARG A 164 5.46 0.97 13.30
N ASN A 165 4.42 1.20 12.50
CA ASN A 165 3.88 2.53 12.20
C ASN A 165 2.50 2.69 12.87
N TYR A 166 2.31 3.76 13.66
CA TYR A 166 1.06 3.97 14.41
C TYR A 166 -0.18 4.12 13.52
N VAL A 167 -0.07 4.76 12.35
CA VAL A 167 -1.20 4.89 11.41
C VAL A 167 -1.54 3.54 10.81
N ALA A 168 -0.52 2.76 10.40
CA ALA A 168 -0.72 1.40 9.89
C ALA A 168 -1.35 0.48 10.96
N ARG A 169 -0.86 0.53 12.20
CA ARG A 169 -1.44 -0.20 13.34
C ARG A 169 -2.90 0.18 13.56
N ASN A 170 -3.22 1.48 13.51
CA ASN A 170 -4.60 1.93 13.69
C ASN A 170 -5.50 1.47 12.53
N ASN A 171 -4.96 1.30 11.31
CA ASN A 171 -5.69 0.68 10.21
C ASN A 171 -5.98 -0.81 10.47
N LEU A 172 -5.00 -1.58 10.97
CA LEU A 172 -5.23 -2.99 11.37
C LEU A 172 -6.33 -3.11 12.43
N ARG A 173 -6.31 -2.23 13.45
CA ARG A 173 -7.34 -2.19 14.51
C ARG A 173 -8.74 -1.90 14.01
N GLN A 174 -8.88 -1.33 12.81
CA GLN A 174 -10.17 -1.05 12.18
C GLN A 174 -10.64 -2.20 11.29
N MET A 175 -9.78 -3.17 10.95
CA MET A 175 -10.15 -4.31 10.11
C MET A 175 -11.13 -5.23 10.86
N LYS A 176 -12.08 -5.78 10.12
CA LYS A 176 -13.03 -6.79 10.60
C LYS A 176 -12.87 -8.07 9.81
N LYS A 177 -13.31 -9.18 10.40
CA LYS A 177 -13.37 -10.47 9.72
C LYS A 177 -14.24 -10.34 8.46
N GLY A 178 -13.72 -10.82 7.33
CA GLY A 178 -14.35 -10.73 6.02
C GLY A 178 -13.92 -9.52 5.18
N ASP A 179 -13.22 -8.54 5.75
CA ASP A 179 -12.62 -7.46 4.96
C ASP A 179 -11.61 -8.01 3.94
N LYS A 180 -11.51 -7.33 2.79
CA LYS A 180 -10.57 -7.71 1.73
C LYS A 180 -9.38 -6.77 1.72
N ALA A 181 -8.20 -7.31 1.44
CA ALA A 181 -6.98 -6.55 1.29
C ALA A 181 -6.25 -6.94 0.01
N PHE A 182 -5.73 -5.95 -0.72
CA PHE A 182 -4.74 -6.19 -1.74
C PHE A 182 -3.41 -6.61 -1.10
N PHE A 183 -2.83 -7.71 -1.59
CA PHE A 183 -1.45 -8.07 -1.31
C PHE A 183 -0.55 -7.27 -2.26
N TYR A 184 0.27 -6.39 -1.71
CA TYR A 184 1.15 -5.51 -2.49
C TYR A 184 2.61 -5.90 -2.30
N HIS A 185 3.29 -6.22 -3.41
CA HIS A 185 4.74 -6.41 -3.43
C HIS A 185 5.44 -5.07 -3.43
N SER A 186 6.27 -4.85 -2.42
CA SER A 186 7.04 -3.63 -2.19
C SER A 186 8.53 -3.93 -2.14
N ASN A 187 9.35 -2.88 -2.31
CA ASN A 187 10.81 -2.95 -2.25
C ASN A 187 11.45 -4.05 -3.15
N CYS A 188 10.81 -4.35 -4.27
CA CYS A 188 11.27 -5.31 -5.26
C CYS A 188 11.42 -4.63 -6.63
N LYS A 189 11.95 -5.37 -7.60
CA LYS A 189 12.14 -4.88 -8.97
C LYS A 189 10.84 -4.38 -9.61
N GLU A 190 9.74 -5.09 -9.38
CA GLU A 190 8.42 -4.81 -9.96
C GLU A 190 7.39 -4.65 -8.84
N PRO A 191 7.30 -3.46 -8.21
CA PRO A 191 6.36 -3.23 -7.13
C PRO A 191 4.93 -3.06 -7.67
N GLY A 192 3.95 -3.62 -6.99
CA GLY A 192 2.56 -3.61 -7.45
C GLY A 192 1.63 -4.53 -6.67
N VAL A 193 0.35 -4.51 -7.03
CA VAL A 193 -0.66 -5.41 -6.46
C VAL A 193 -0.59 -6.75 -7.18
N VAL A 194 -0.47 -7.83 -6.43
CA VAL A 194 -0.30 -9.20 -6.97
C VAL A 194 -1.45 -10.14 -6.65
N GLY A 195 -2.42 -9.70 -5.84
CA GLY A 195 -3.59 -10.48 -5.51
C GLY A 195 -4.40 -9.91 -4.37
N LEU A 196 -5.33 -10.74 -3.89
CA LEU A 196 -6.28 -10.48 -2.83
C LEU A 196 -6.10 -11.48 -1.69
N MET A 197 -6.37 -10.99 -0.49
CA MET A 197 -6.47 -11.77 0.72
C MET A 197 -7.63 -11.28 1.57
N THR A 198 -8.12 -12.15 2.45
CA THR A 198 -9.24 -11.88 3.35
C THR A 198 -8.73 -11.84 4.79
N VAL A 199 -9.22 -10.88 5.58
CA VAL A 199 -9.01 -10.86 7.03
C VAL A 199 -9.90 -11.92 7.69
N VAL A 200 -9.29 -12.88 8.39
CA VAL A 200 -10.01 -14.01 9.03
C VAL A 200 -10.03 -13.94 10.56
N LYS A 201 -9.10 -13.20 11.15
CA LYS A 201 -9.05 -12.85 12.58
C LYS A 201 -8.78 -11.35 12.70
N GLU A 202 -9.60 -10.69 13.51
CA GLU A 202 -9.51 -9.25 13.76
C GLU A 202 -8.25 -8.91 14.58
N SER A 203 -8.06 -7.62 14.85
CA SER A 203 -6.86 -7.14 15.51
C SER A 203 -6.59 -7.82 16.86
N SER A 204 -5.38 -8.35 17.01
CA SER A 204 -4.82 -8.87 18.25
C SER A 204 -3.48 -8.21 18.56
N PRO A 205 -2.94 -8.36 19.79
CA PRO A 205 -1.57 -7.95 20.06
C PRO A 205 -0.54 -8.60 19.15
N ASP A 206 0.51 -7.86 18.82
CA ASP A 206 1.73 -8.38 18.18
C ASP A 206 2.83 -8.56 19.24
N TRP A 207 2.91 -9.77 19.80
CA TRP A 207 3.92 -10.12 20.79
C TRP A 207 5.32 -10.32 20.21
N ASN A 208 5.50 -10.37 18.88
CA ASN A 208 6.85 -10.40 18.28
C ASN A 208 7.63 -9.13 18.62
N ALA A 209 6.94 -8.01 18.88
CA ALA A 209 7.56 -6.80 19.42
C ALA A 209 8.24 -7.00 20.78
N CYS A 210 7.84 -8.01 21.54
CA CYS A 210 8.38 -8.30 22.86
C CYS A 210 9.50 -9.36 22.83
N ILE A 211 9.81 -9.94 21.66
CA ILE A 211 10.79 -11.02 21.50
C ILE A 211 12.08 -10.40 20.97
N ASN A 212 13.14 -10.44 21.77
CA ASN A 212 14.38 -9.69 21.49
C ASN A 212 15.25 -10.29 20.39
N ASP A 213 15.00 -11.53 19.99
CA ASP A 213 15.60 -12.20 18.82
C ASP A 213 14.65 -12.23 17.61
N ASN A 214 13.68 -11.31 17.56
CA ASN A 214 12.82 -11.09 16.41
C ASN A 214 13.22 -9.79 15.67
N PRO A 215 13.19 -9.74 14.32
CA PRO A 215 13.49 -8.53 13.54
C PRO A 215 12.64 -7.32 13.92
N TYR A 216 11.46 -7.55 14.48
CA TYR A 216 10.50 -6.50 14.82
C TYR A 216 10.45 -6.18 16.31
N TYR A 217 11.49 -6.55 17.08
CA TYR A 217 11.60 -6.23 18.50
C TYR A 217 11.51 -4.71 18.76
N ASP A 218 10.75 -4.35 19.79
CA ASP A 218 10.65 -2.98 20.29
C ASP A 218 10.85 -3.00 21.81
N ALA A 219 12.01 -2.52 22.26
CA ALA A 219 12.38 -2.48 23.69
C ALA A 219 11.42 -1.66 24.57
N SER A 220 10.55 -0.84 23.96
CA SER A 220 9.53 -0.06 24.66
C SER A 220 8.12 -0.66 24.54
N ALA A 221 7.97 -1.84 23.93
CA ALA A 221 6.71 -2.56 23.90
C ALA A 221 6.45 -3.25 25.26
N PRO A 222 5.34 -2.93 25.94
CA PRO A 222 4.92 -3.65 27.14
C PRO A 222 4.53 -5.10 26.80
N HIS A 223 4.77 -6.01 27.75
CA HIS A 223 4.45 -7.44 27.58
C HIS A 223 2.94 -7.74 27.54
N ASP A 224 2.10 -6.77 27.93
CA ASP A 224 0.65 -6.86 27.80
C ASP A 224 0.15 -6.81 26.34
N GLY A 225 1.05 -6.56 25.38
CA GLY A 225 0.72 -6.57 23.96
C GLY A 225 -0.05 -5.33 23.48
N SER A 226 -0.22 -4.30 24.33
CA SER A 226 -1.07 -3.14 24.05
C SER A 226 -0.53 -2.20 22.95
N LYS A 227 0.78 -2.24 22.69
CA LYS A 227 1.44 -1.25 21.82
C LYS A 227 1.27 -1.55 20.33
N TRP A 228 1.50 -2.79 19.92
CA TRP A 228 1.49 -3.21 18.52
C TRP A 228 0.40 -4.24 18.29
N SER A 229 -0.10 -4.29 17.06
CA SER A 229 -1.22 -5.14 16.71
C SER A 229 -0.99 -5.78 15.35
N LEU A 230 -1.58 -6.95 15.15
CA LEU A 230 -1.64 -7.66 13.88
C LEU A 230 -3.06 -8.16 13.63
N VAL A 231 -3.35 -8.57 12.41
CA VAL A 231 -4.56 -9.32 12.03
C VAL A 231 -4.12 -10.64 11.40
N HIS A 232 -5.03 -11.59 11.21
CA HIS A 232 -4.71 -12.79 10.43
C HIS A 232 -5.40 -12.78 9.10
N VAL A 233 -4.66 -13.20 8.07
CA VAL A 233 -5.12 -13.21 6.69
C VAL A 233 -4.98 -14.58 6.05
N LYS A 234 -5.82 -14.81 5.05
CA LYS A 234 -5.78 -15.97 4.16
C LYS A 234 -5.82 -15.50 2.71
N ILE A 235 -5.19 -16.24 1.82
CA ILE A 235 -5.19 -15.88 0.39
C ILE A 235 -6.60 -16.08 -0.20
N GLU A 236 -7.05 -15.13 -1.01
CA GLU A 236 -8.36 -15.20 -1.68
C GLU A 236 -8.19 -15.39 -3.20
N HIS A 237 -7.30 -14.61 -3.82
CA HIS A 237 -7.03 -14.72 -5.26
C HIS A 237 -5.61 -14.24 -5.59
N LYS A 238 -4.77 -15.10 -6.15
CA LYS A 238 -3.51 -14.68 -6.79
C LYS A 238 -3.81 -14.18 -8.20
N PHE A 239 -3.43 -12.95 -8.53
CA PHE A 239 -3.69 -12.41 -9.88
C PHE A 239 -2.79 -13.07 -10.92
N PRO A 240 -3.28 -13.23 -12.17
CA PRO A 240 -2.49 -13.79 -13.27
C PRO A 240 -1.38 -12.84 -13.72
N ALA A 241 -1.56 -11.53 -13.52
CA ALA A 241 -0.58 -10.49 -13.79
C ALA A 241 -0.55 -9.48 -12.63
N ILE A 242 0.64 -8.96 -12.34
CA ILE A 242 0.81 -7.85 -11.40
C ILE A 242 0.14 -6.58 -11.94
N VAL A 243 -0.54 -5.82 -11.08
CA VAL A 243 -0.92 -4.43 -11.35
C VAL A 243 0.25 -3.54 -10.90
N PRO A 244 1.10 -3.05 -11.82
CA PRO A 244 2.34 -2.38 -11.44
C PRO A 244 2.07 -1.00 -10.83
N LEU A 245 2.85 -0.60 -9.83
CA LEU A 245 2.79 0.76 -9.27
C LEU A 245 2.98 1.83 -10.35
N ARG A 246 3.84 1.55 -11.35
CA ARG A 246 4.09 2.43 -12.47
C ARG A 246 2.79 2.73 -13.24
N LEU A 247 2.03 1.69 -13.57
CA LEU A 247 0.75 1.83 -14.25
C LEU A 247 -0.23 2.68 -13.43
N ILE A 248 -0.35 2.40 -12.12
CA ILE A 248 -1.22 3.18 -11.21
C ILE A 248 -0.83 4.67 -11.22
N LYS A 249 0.47 4.99 -11.23
CA LYS A 249 0.99 6.38 -11.25
C LYS A 249 0.80 7.09 -12.60
N GLU A 250 0.73 6.35 -13.70
CA GLU A 250 0.58 6.88 -15.05
C GLU A 250 -0.89 7.11 -15.44
N LEU A 251 -1.84 6.73 -14.57
CA LEU A 251 -3.26 6.96 -14.81
C LEU A 251 -3.58 8.48 -14.89
N PRO A 252 -4.60 8.87 -15.69
CA PRO A 252 -5.06 10.25 -15.77
C PRO A 252 -5.39 10.87 -14.40
N GLY A 253 -5.24 12.19 -14.29
CA GLY A 253 -5.45 12.92 -13.02
C GLY A 253 -6.89 12.92 -12.50
N ASP A 254 -7.86 12.51 -13.31
CA ASP A 254 -9.26 12.27 -12.94
C ASP A 254 -9.56 10.80 -12.60
N SER A 255 -8.55 9.93 -12.62
CA SER A 255 -8.67 8.52 -12.21
C SER A 255 -9.21 8.39 -10.78
N PRO A 256 -10.04 7.36 -10.50
CA PRO A 256 -10.43 7.02 -9.14
C PRO A 256 -9.25 6.80 -8.17
N LEU A 257 -8.06 6.44 -8.67
CA LEU A 257 -6.89 6.13 -7.85
C LEU A 257 -6.05 7.36 -7.47
N LYS A 258 -6.36 8.55 -8.00
CA LYS A 258 -5.52 9.76 -7.81
C LYS A 258 -5.29 10.10 -6.33
N ASP A 259 -6.27 9.79 -5.48
CA ASP A 259 -6.29 10.16 -4.07
C ASP A 259 -5.90 9.03 -3.12
N MET A 260 -5.53 7.86 -3.67
CA MET A 260 -5.25 6.64 -2.93
C MET A 260 -4.09 6.83 -1.94
N GLN A 261 -4.26 6.29 -0.73
CA GLN A 261 -3.24 6.39 0.33
C GLN A 261 -1.88 5.84 -0.11
N LEU A 262 -1.87 4.80 -0.95
CA LEU A 262 -0.66 4.23 -1.55
C LEU A 262 0.22 5.30 -2.22
N LEU A 263 -0.40 6.25 -2.92
CA LEU A 263 0.29 7.30 -3.69
C LEU A 263 0.68 8.49 -2.80
N LYS A 264 -0.18 8.85 -1.85
CA LYS A 264 0.02 10.00 -0.96
C LYS A 264 0.96 9.71 0.21
N GLN A 265 1.01 8.47 0.68
CA GLN A 265 1.72 8.06 1.89
C GLN A 265 2.64 6.88 1.59
N SER A 266 3.73 7.15 0.88
CA SER A 266 4.65 6.11 0.38
C SER A 266 5.21 5.18 1.46
N ARG A 267 5.44 5.70 2.68
CA ARG A 267 5.95 4.97 3.85
C ARG A 267 4.87 4.24 4.66
N LEU A 268 3.59 4.36 4.31
CA LEU A 268 2.51 3.65 4.99
C LEU A 268 2.36 2.25 4.40
N SER A 269 2.54 1.21 5.24
CA SER A 269 2.50 -0.19 4.81
C SER A 269 1.10 -0.81 4.80
N VAL A 270 0.17 -0.27 5.61
CA VAL A 270 -1.23 -0.70 5.67
C VAL A 270 -2.10 0.50 5.32
N ASN A 271 -2.77 0.44 4.19
CA ASN A 271 -3.50 1.55 3.58
C ASN A 271 -5.00 1.25 3.59
N LYS A 272 -5.82 2.27 3.83
CA LYS A 272 -7.26 2.24 3.53
C LYS A 272 -7.45 2.34 2.02
N VAL A 273 -8.43 1.61 1.51
CA VAL A 273 -8.85 1.63 0.11
C VAL A 273 -10.36 1.84 0.08
N THR A 274 -10.81 2.83 -0.66
CA THR A 274 -12.25 3.07 -0.88
C THR A 274 -12.82 2.02 -1.84
N GLN A 275 -14.14 1.82 -1.85
CA GLN A 275 -14.80 0.92 -2.81
C GLN A 275 -14.42 1.27 -4.25
N THR A 276 -14.48 2.55 -4.62
CA THR A 276 -14.15 3.01 -5.99
C THR A 276 -12.69 2.72 -6.36
N GLU A 277 -11.76 2.91 -5.42
CA GLU A 277 -10.35 2.56 -5.65
C GLU A 277 -10.15 1.05 -5.78
N PHE A 278 -10.85 0.26 -4.95
CA PHE A 278 -10.80 -1.20 -5.01
C PHE A 278 -11.28 -1.71 -6.37
N ASP A 279 -12.47 -1.26 -6.79
CA ASP A 279 -13.07 -1.65 -8.06
C ASP A 279 -12.19 -1.28 -9.25
N GLU A 280 -11.57 -0.09 -9.21
CA GLU A 280 -10.67 0.35 -10.27
C GLU A 280 -9.38 -0.49 -10.34
N VAL A 281 -8.78 -0.86 -9.20
CA VAL A 281 -7.62 -1.77 -9.19
C VAL A 281 -8.01 -3.15 -9.74
N ILE A 282 -9.19 -3.68 -9.38
CA ILE A 282 -9.70 -4.95 -9.93
C ILE A 282 -9.94 -4.84 -11.44
N ARG A 283 -10.54 -3.73 -11.91
CA ARG A 283 -10.77 -3.48 -13.33
C ARG A 283 -9.44 -3.46 -14.10
N ILE A 284 -8.43 -2.79 -13.56
CA ILE A 284 -7.08 -2.77 -14.15
C ILE A 284 -6.48 -4.18 -14.18
N ALA A 285 -6.53 -4.92 -13.06
CA ALA A 285 -6.01 -6.29 -12.98
C ALA A 285 -6.63 -7.20 -14.06
N LYS A 286 -7.95 -7.13 -14.24
CA LYS A 286 -8.66 -7.88 -15.30
C LYS A 286 -8.27 -7.43 -16.70
N SER A 287 -8.02 -6.13 -16.91
CA SER A 287 -7.62 -5.62 -18.24
C SER A 287 -6.21 -6.03 -18.67
N LEU A 288 -5.36 -6.49 -17.75
CA LEU A 288 -3.99 -6.94 -18.01
C LEU A 288 -3.89 -8.42 -18.39
N THR A 289 -5.02 -9.13 -18.44
CA THR A 289 -5.05 -10.59 -18.62
C THR A 289 -6.28 -11.01 -19.41
N THR A 290 -6.39 -12.30 -19.73
CA THR A 290 -7.58 -12.86 -20.36
C THR A 290 -8.57 -13.36 -19.30
N ASP A 291 -9.86 -13.43 -19.64
CA ASP A 291 -10.86 -14.02 -18.74
C ASP A 291 -10.50 -15.49 -18.40
N GLU A 292 -9.92 -16.22 -19.36
CA GLU A 292 -9.45 -17.60 -19.15
C GLU A 292 -8.33 -17.69 -18.12
N ASP A 293 -7.33 -16.78 -18.17
CA ASP A 293 -6.25 -16.71 -17.20
C ASP A 293 -6.76 -16.29 -15.81
N TRP A 294 -7.71 -15.35 -15.77
CA TRP A 294 -8.36 -14.92 -14.53
C TRP A 294 -9.07 -16.10 -13.86
N GLU A 295 -9.94 -16.80 -14.57
CA GLU A 295 -10.67 -17.95 -14.03
C GLU A 295 -9.75 -19.11 -13.66
N ARG A 296 -8.69 -19.36 -14.44
CA ARG A 296 -7.67 -20.36 -14.10
C ARG A 296 -7.00 -20.04 -12.77
N THR A 297 -6.53 -18.82 -12.57
CA THR A 297 -5.85 -18.44 -11.32
C THR A 297 -6.79 -18.41 -10.12
N VAL A 298 -8.08 -18.10 -10.30
CA VAL A 298 -9.11 -18.30 -9.26
C VAL A 298 -9.19 -19.78 -8.88
N ALA A 299 -9.30 -20.67 -9.86
CA ALA A 299 -9.40 -22.12 -9.62
C ALA A 299 -8.12 -22.72 -9.01
N GLU A 300 -6.94 -22.19 -9.36
CA GLU A 300 -5.66 -22.57 -8.76
C GLU A 300 -5.54 -22.06 -7.33
N THR A 301 -5.92 -20.80 -7.05
CA THR A 301 -5.86 -20.23 -5.71
C THR A 301 -6.74 -21.01 -4.72
N LYS A 302 -7.91 -21.47 -5.17
CA LYS A 302 -8.83 -22.32 -4.39
C LYS A 302 -8.21 -23.64 -3.90
N LYS A 303 -7.11 -24.09 -4.52
CA LYS A 303 -6.41 -25.33 -4.16
C LYS A 303 -5.28 -25.08 -3.14
N LEU A 304 -4.94 -23.83 -2.86
CA LEU A 304 -3.86 -23.48 -1.93
C LEU A 304 -4.25 -23.81 -0.49
N VAL A 305 -3.24 -24.15 0.32
CA VAL A 305 -3.43 -24.59 1.70
C VAL A 305 -4.06 -23.47 2.54
N ASN A 306 -3.63 -22.24 2.34
CA ASN A 306 -4.12 -21.09 3.10
C ASN A 306 -5.31 -20.36 2.46
N TYR A 307 -6.09 -21.04 1.61
CA TYR A 307 -7.20 -20.41 0.90
C TYR A 307 -8.34 -19.97 1.84
N SER A 308 -8.94 -18.81 1.56
CA SER A 308 -10.22 -18.34 2.11
C SER A 308 -11.32 -18.47 1.07
N ALA A 309 -12.38 -19.21 1.44
CA ALA A 309 -13.59 -19.35 0.62
C ALA A 309 -14.41 -18.06 0.55
#